data_AF-A0A225AAS4-F1
#
_entry.id   AF-A0A225AAS4-F1
#
_cell.length_a   1.000
_cell.length_b   1.000
_cell.length_c   1.000
_cell.angle_alpha   90.00
_cell.angle_beta   90.00
_cell.angle_gamma   90.00
#
_symmetry.space_group_name_H-M   'P 1'
#
loop_
_entity.id
_entity.type
_entity.pdbx_description
1 polymer ?
#
loop_
_entity_poly.entity_id
_entity_poly.type
_entity_poly.pdbx_seq_one_letter_code
_entity_poly.pdbx_strand_id
1 'polypeptide(L)'
;MPVYNTPATQNLLKRASYSPPYRSPYGPQYTVATHWHGLTLPKVTKAGFIAGGFGAAAGVFAVFFFGEVPRVRKDILQKLPFLDTYFDRTIPAEDNTCFPSFCLNPNEPNVVSSSETFPSRETQAVSRCDLRLQNKAWLGACVN
;
A
#
# COMPACT_ATOMS: atom_id res chain seq x y z
N MET A 1 36.06 -49.01 -15.13
CA MET A 1 35.02 -48.04 -14.72
C MET A 1 35.45 -47.40 -13.41
N PRO A 2 35.45 -46.06 -13.28
CA PRO A 2 36.04 -45.43 -12.10
C PRO A 2 35.22 -45.71 -10.83
N VAL A 3 35.93 -46.05 -9.75
CA VAL A 3 35.43 -46.44 -8.43
C VAL A 3 35.15 -45.18 -7.62
N TYR A 4 34.07 -44.45 -7.92
CA TYR A 4 33.71 -43.22 -7.20
C TYR A 4 32.42 -43.34 -6.37
N ASN A 5 31.74 -44.48 -6.41
CA ASN A 5 30.46 -44.67 -5.70
C ASN A 5 30.59 -45.25 -4.28
N THR A 6 31.80 -45.33 -3.73
CA THR A 6 31.97 -45.80 -2.34
C THR A 6 31.60 -44.71 -1.33
N PRO A 7 31.09 -45.06 -0.14
CA PRO A 7 30.72 -44.06 0.87
C PRO A 7 31.93 -43.22 1.33
N ALA A 8 33.13 -43.81 1.36
CA ALA A 8 34.36 -43.10 1.67
C ALA A 8 34.70 -42.02 0.62
N THR A 9 34.63 -42.35 -0.67
CA THR A 9 34.88 -41.38 -1.75
C THR A 9 33.81 -40.28 -1.77
N GLN A 10 32.55 -40.60 -1.50
CA GLN A 10 31.49 -39.59 -1.41
C GLN A 10 31.73 -38.57 -0.28
N ASN A 11 32.20 -39.02 0.88
CA ASN A 11 32.50 -38.12 1.99
C ASN A 11 33.69 -37.19 1.68
N LEU A 12 34.71 -37.68 0.96
CA LEU A 12 35.82 -36.86 0.51
C LEU A 12 35.39 -35.82 -0.54
N LEU A 13 34.50 -36.19 -1.46
CA LEU A 13 33.95 -35.26 -2.45
C LEU A 13 33.10 -34.16 -1.79
N LYS A 14 32.25 -34.51 -0.82
CA LYS A 14 31.48 -33.55 -0.03
C LYS A 14 32.38 -32.57 0.73
N ARG A 15 33.48 -33.06 1.31
CA ARG A 15 34.46 -32.22 2.01
C ARG A 15 35.23 -31.32 1.06
N ALA A 16 35.59 -31.82 -0.13
CA ALA A 16 36.25 -31.04 -1.17
C ALA A 16 35.35 -29.89 -1.67
N SER A 17 34.03 -30.09 -1.72
CA SER A 17 33.07 -29.01 -2.04
C SER A 17 33.01 -27.91 -0.98
N TYR A 18 33.33 -28.22 0.29
CA TYR A 18 33.38 -27.23 1.38
C TYR A 18 34.74 -26.52 1.51
N SER A 19 35.80 -27.06 0.91
CA SER A 19 37.13 -26.44 0.94
C SER A 19 37.25 -25.42 -0.19
N PRO A 20 37.81 -24.21 0.07
CA PRO A 20 38.13 -23.29 -1.00
C PRO A 20 39.17 -23.92 -1.94
N PRO A 21 39.02 -23.79 -3.27
CA PRO A 21 40.00 -24.29 -4.22
C PRO A 21 41.32 -23.52 -4.08
N TYR A 22 42.45 -24.23 -4.24
CA TYR A 22 43.77 -23.62 -4.27
C TYR A 22 43.83 -22.55 -5.38
N ARG A 23 44.37 -21.38 -5.05
CA ARG A 23 44.54 -20.27 -5.99
C ARG A 23 46.01 -20.01 -6.23
N SER A 24 46.43 -19.98 -7.50
CA SER A 24 47.82 -19.72 -7.85
C SER A 24 48.16 -18.23 -7.68
N PRO A 25 49.40 -17.87 -7.28
CA PRO A 25 49.82 -16.48 -7.11
C PRO A 25 49.98 -15.70 -8.42
N TYR A 26 50.14 -16.39 -9.54
CA TYR A 26 50.45 -15.79 -10.84
C TYR A 26 49.22 -15.53 -11.72
N GLY A 27 48.02 -15.85 -11.23
CA GLY A 27 46.76 -15.63 -11.94
C GLY A 27 46.03 -14.35 -11.52
N PRO A 28 45.09 -13.85 -12.34
CA PRO A 28 44.22 -12.75 -11.95
C PRO A 28 43.39 -13.11 -10.70
N GLN A 29 43.46 -12.25 -9.68
CA GLN A 29 42.79 -12.45 -8.41
C GLN A 29 41.32 -12.02 -8.51
N TYR A 30 40.41 -12.97 -8.78
CA TYR A 30 38.97 -12.69 -8.83
C TYR A 30 38.29 -13.00 -7.50
N THR A 31 37.66 -12.01 -6.88
CA THR A 31 36.78 -12.29 -5.74
C THR A 31 35.44 -12.82 -6.25
N VAL A 32 34.94 -13.90 -5.66
CA VAL A 32 33.60 -14.41 -6.01
C VAL A 32 32.60 -13.48 -5.35
N ALA A 33 31.97 -12.61 -6.13
CA ALA A 33 30.92 -11.75 -5.61
C ALA A 33 29.78 -12.61 -5.05
N THR A 34 29.34 -12.29 -3.84
CA THR A 34 28.14 -12.87 -3.26
C THR A 34 26.96 -12.53 -4.16
N HIS A 35 26.23 -13.56 -4.58
CA HIS A 35 25.09 -13.42 -5.47
C HIS A 35 23.98 -14.33 -4.98
N TRP A 36 22.75 -13.83 -5.02
CA TRP A 36 21.56 -14.57 -4.66
C TRP A 36 20.72 -14.74 -5.93
N HIS A 37 20.58 -15.97 -6.43
CA HIS A 37 19.87 -16.26 -7.69
C HIS A 37 20.31 -15.38 -8.89
N GLY A 38 21.60 -15.04 -8.98
CA GLY A 38 22.14 -14.19 -10.07
C GLY A 38 22.05 -12.69 -9.83
N LEU A 39 21.38 -12.25 -8.76
CA LEU A 39 21.40 -10.87 -8.29
C LEU A 39 22.70 -10.61 -7.55
N THR A 40 23.59 -9.89 -8.21
CA THR A 40 24.83 -9.35 -7.63
C THR A 40 24.58 -7.90 -7.21
N LEU A 41 25.18 -7.46 -6.11
CA LEU A 41 25.11 -6.07 -5.63
C LEU A 41 25.29 -5.00 -6.74
N PRO A 42 26.32 -5.07 -7.62
CA PRO A 42 26.49 -4.09 -8.70
C PRO A 42 25.38 -4.08 -9.76
N LYS A 43 24.60 -5.17 -9.90
CA LYS A 43 23.45 -5.20 -10.80
C LYS A 43 22.25 -4.53 -10.15
N VAL A 44 22.02 -4.79 -8.86
CA VAL A 44 20.92 -4.18 -8.10
C VAL A 44 21.10 -2.68 -8.01
N THR A 45 22.32 -2.18 -7.78
CA THR A 45 22.54 -0.73 -7.71
C THR A 45 22.26 -0.03 -9.05
N LYS A 46 22.73 -0.58 -10.17
CA LYS A 46 22.45 -0.04 -11.51
C LYS A 46 20.96 -0.05 -11.82
N ALA A 47 20.28 -1.16 -11.55
CA ALA A 47 18.84 -1.27 -11.72
C ALA A 47 18.09 -0.29 -10.82
N GLY A 48 18.53 -0.12 -9.57
CA GLY A 48 17.97 0.82 -8.60
C GLY A 48 18.07 2.27 -9.05
N PHE A 49 19.19 2.69 -9.64
CA PHE A 49 19.32 4.05 -10.21
C PHE A 49 18.33 4.29 -11.35
N ILE A 50 18.22 3.33 -12.27
CA ILE A 50 17.28 3.43 -13.40
C ILE A 50 15.84 3.46 -12.88
N ALA A 51 15.48 2.52 -12.01
CA ALA A 51 14.16 2.43 -11.39
C ALA A 51 13.83 3.68 -10.55
N GLY A 52 14.82 4.28 -9.89
CA GLY A 52 14.66 5.53 -9.15
C GLY A 52 14.28 6.70 -10.05
N GLY A 53 14.92 6.82 -11.23
CA GLY A 53 14.56 7.84 -12.23
C GLY A 53 13.12 7.69 -12.72
N PHE A 54 12.72 6.47 -13.09
CA PHE A 54 11.34 6.18 -13.51
C PHE A 54 10.34 6.35 -12.36
N GLY A 55 10.71 5.97 -11.14
CA GLY A 55 9.89 6.12 -9.94
C GLY A 55 9.62 7.59 -9.61
N ALA A 56 10.62 8.46 -9.72
CA ALA A 56 10.46 9.89 -9.54
C ALA A 56 9.52 10.49 -10.61
N ALA A 57 9.75 10.16 -11.89
CA ALA A 57 8.89 10.64 -12.97
C ALA A 57 7.43 10.15 -12.83
N ALA A 58 7.24 8.87 -12.50
CA ALA A 58 5.93 8.28 -12.26
C ALA A 58 5.25 8.88 -11.01
N GLY A 59 6.01 9.18 -9.95
CA GLY A 59 5.49 9.84 -8.76
C GLY A 59 4.98 11.24 -9.04
N VAL A 60 5.77 12.05 -9.77
CA VAL A 60 5.34 13.39 -10.21
C VAL A 60 4.10 13.27 -11.08
N PHE A 61 4.11 12.40 -12.09
CA PHE A 61 2.96 12.15 -12.95
C PHE A 61 1.70 11.77 -12.15
N ALA A 62 1.81 10.84 -11.22
CA ALA A 62 0.68 10.40 -10.40
C ALA A 62 0.10 11.54 -9.54
N VAL A 63 0.97 12.33 -8.90
CA VAL A 63 0.52 13.47 -8.07
C VAL A 63 -0.19 14.53 -8.92
N PHE A 64 0.31 14.83 -10.13
CA PHE A 64 -0.34 15.78 -11.04
C PHE A 64 -1.70 15.27 -11.55
N PHE A 65 -1.80 14.01 -11.96
CA PHE A 65 -3.06 13.45 -12.48
C PHE A 65 -4.11 13.25 -11.37
N PHE A 66 -3.69 12.91 -10.15
CA PHE A 66 -4.59 12.84 -9.00
C PHE A 66 -4.88 14.20 -8.36
N GLY A 67 -4.33 15.30 -8.88
CA GLY A 67 -4.67 16.67 -8.45
C GLY A 67 -6.15 17.04 -8.66
N GLU A 68 -6.86 16.31 -9.52
CA GLU A 68 -8.33 16.42 -9.68
C GLU A 68 -9.10 15.81 -8.49
N VAL A 69 -8.50 14.87 -7.76
CA VAL A 69 -9.11 14.29 -6.56
C VAL A 69 -8.93 15.28 -5.39
N PRO A 70 -10.02 15.75 -4.75
CA PRO A 70 -9.93 16.81 -3.74
C PRO A 70 -9.04 16.45 -2.55
N ARG A 71 -8.95 15.16 -2.21
CA ARG A 71 -8.09 14.66 -1.12
C ARG A 71 -6.59 14.84 -1.42
N VAL A 72 -6.13 14.46 -2.61
CA VAL A 72 -4.69 14.58 -2.97
C VAL A 72 -4.28 16.05 -3.13
N ARG A 73 -5.17 16.88 -3.67
CA ARG A 73 -4.93 18.32 -3.83
C ARG A 73 -4.70 19.03 -2.50
N LYS A 74 -5.61 18.84 -1.53
CA LYS A 74 -5.55 19.50 -0.21
C LYS A 74 -4.46 18.91 0.69
N ASP A 75 -4.21 17.61 0.60
CA ASP A 75 -3.26 16.94 1.50
C ASP A 75 -1.80 17.05 1.05
N ILE A 76 -1.52 17.09 -0.25
CA ILE A 76 -0.16 17.02 -0.81
C ILE A 76 0.20 18.26 -1.62
N LEU A 77 -0.64 18.65 -2.60
CA LEU A 77 -0.29 19.75 -3.52
C LEU A 77 -0.37 21.14 -2.86
N GLN A 78 -1.31 21.37 -1.94
CA GLN A 78 -1.42 22.63 -1.20
C GLN A 78 -0.33 22.83 -0.13
N LYS A 79 0.37 21.76 0.29
CA LYS A 79 1.48 21.88 1.25
C LYS A 79 2.81 22.29 0.61
N LEU A 80 2.88 22.35 -0.72
CA LEU A 80 4.07 22.79 -1.41
C LEU A 80 4.13 24.33 -1.40
N PRO A 81 5.22 24.94 -0.90
CA PRO A 81 5.41 26.38 -1.09
C PRO A 81 5.39 26.63 -2.61
N PHE A 82 4.71 27.69 -3.06
CA PHE A 82 4.43 28.07 -4.45
C PHE A 82 3.18 27.48 -5.12
N LEU A 83 2.68 26.29 -4.77
CA LEU A 83 1.50 25.68 -5.43
C LEU A 83 0.19 25.86 -4.64
N ASP A 84 0.26 26.33 -3.41
CA ASP A 84 -0.88 26.51 -2.50
C ASP A 84 -2.01 27.38 -3.09
N THR A 85 -1.68 28.60 -3.51
CA THR A 85 -2.65 29.58 -4.03
C THR A 85 -3.28 29.17 -5.36
N TYR A 86 -2.56 28.39 -6.19
CA TYR A 86 -3.08 27.95 -7.49
C TYR A 86 -4.10 26.81 -7.34
N PHE A 87 -3.90 25.93 -6.37
CA PHE A 87 -4.78 24.79 -6.15
C PHE A 87 -5.88 25.06 -5.11
N ASP A 88 -5.99 26.29 -4.61
CA ASP A 88 -7.05 26.66 -3.69
C ASP A 88 -8.35 27.01 -4.42
N ARG A 89 -9.32 26.11 -4.30
CA ARG A 89 -10.70 26.32 -4.76
C ARG A 89 -11.57 26.68 -3.57
N THR A 90 -11.29 27.83 -2.98
CA THR A 90 -12.16 28.41 -1.96
C THR A 90 -13.39 28.98 -2.66
N ILE A 91 -14.54 28.38 -2.36
CA ILE A 91 -15.84 28.88 -2.81
C ILE A 91 -16.11 30.15 -2.01
N PRO A 92 -16.33 31.31 -2.64
CA PRO A 92 -16.68 32.52 -1.90
C PRO A 92 -17.99 32.27 -1.14
N ALA A 93 -18.11 32.85 0.05
CA ALA A 93 -19.19 32.53 0.99
C ALA A 93 -20.59 32.92 0.48
N GLU A 94 -20.66 33.67 -0.61
CA GLU A 94 -21.85 34.08 -1.33
C GLU A 94 -22.32 33.09 -2.42
N ASP A 95 -21.45 32.20 -2.92
CA ASP A 95 -21.76 31.23 -3.99
C ASP A 95 -22.12 29.83 -3.43
N ASN A 96 -22.27 29.72 -2.11
CA ASN A 96 -22.75 28.52 -1.46
C ASN A 96 -24.25 28.33 -1.74
N THR A 97 -24.59 27.59 -2.79
CA THR A 97 -25.97 27.17 -3.04
C THR A 97 -26.46 26.33 -1.86
N CYS A 98 -27.15 26.97 -0.93
CA CYS A 98 -27.76 26.32 0.22
C CYS A 98 -28.94 25.49 -0.25
N PHE A 99 -28.69 24.21 -0.53
CA PHE A 99 -29.72 23.17 -0.58
C PHE A 99 -29.89 22.62 0.85
N PRO A 100 -31.09 22.18 1.26
CA PRO A 100 -31.59 22.32 2.63
C PRO A 100 -30.58 21.80 3.66
N SER A 101 -30.05 22.75 4.45
CA SER A 101 -29.28 22.58 5.69
C SER A 101 -27.81 22.16 5.62
N PHE A 102 -27.13 22.19 4.47
CA PHE A 102 -25.67 21.95 4.43
C PHE A 102 -24.90 23.19 3.94
N CYS A 103 -24.80 24.20 4.82
CA CYS A 103 -23.80 25.25 4.62
C CYS A 103 -22.43 24.66 5.00
N LEU A 104 -21.70 24.12 4.03
CA LEU A 104 -20.26 23.98 4.20
C LEU A 104 -19.69 25.39 4.24
N ASN A 105 -19.44 25.91 5.44
CA ASN A 105 -18.48 26.97 5.64
C ASN A 105 -17.08 26.32 5.55
N PRO A 106 -16.30 26.54 4.48
CA PRO A 106 -15.01 25.89 4.32
C PRO A 106 -13.88 26.57 5.12
N ASN A 107 -14.15 27.67 5.81
CA ASN A 107 -13.14 28.49 6.51
C ASN A 107 -13.15 28.35 8.03
N GLU A 108 -13.92 27.41 8.56
CA GLU A 108 -13.83 27.02 9.96
C GLU A 108 -13.39 25.54 10.02
N PRO A 109 -12.37 25.16 10.82
CA PRO A 109 -12.04 23.76 11.06
C PRO A 109 -13.10 23.11 11.96
N ASN A 110 -14.35 23.06 11.52
CA ASN A 110 -15.33 22.11 12.01
C ASN A 110 -14.90 20.75 11.42
N VAL A 111 -14.30 19.83 12.19
CA VAL A 111 -15.06 18.98 13.13
C VAL A 111 -16.53 18.85 12.70
N VAL A 112 -16.74 18.34 11.49
CA VAL A 112 -17.83 17.42 11.18
C VAL A 112 -17.11 16.20 10.60
N SER A 113 -16.67 15.31 11.49
CA SER A 113 -17.48 14.16 11.85
C SER A 113 -17.90 13.36 10.61
N SER A 114 -16.95 12.61 10.05
CA SER A 114 -17.26 11.30 9.47
C SER A 114 -17.06 10.20 10.52
N SER A 115 -17.38 10.50 11.79
CA SER A 115 -17.73 9.52 12.82
C SER A 115 -19.25 9.52 13.01
N GLU A 116 -19.98 9.29 11.93
CA GLU A 116 -21.22 8.53 11.95
C GLU A 116 -21.10 7.67 10.68
N THR A 117 -20.70 6.40 10.82
CA THR A 117 -21.68 5.31 10.84
C THR A 117 -22.96 5.79 10.18
N PHE A 118 -23.12 5.57 8.89
CA PHE A 118 -24.46 5.43 8.34
C PHE A 118 -25.03 4.17 9.02
N PRO A 119 -25.97 4.25 9.98
CA PRO A 119 -26.94 3.17 10.04
C PRO A 119 -27.65 3.18 8.69
N SER A 120 -27.72 1.97 8.13
CA SER A 120 -28.68 1.55 7.12
C SER A 120 -29.78 2.56 6.81
N ARG A 121 -29.85 2.93 5.53
CA ARG A 121 -31.07 3.43 4.89
C ARG A 121 -32.08 2.27 4.80
N GLU A 122 -32.53 1.84 5.98
CA GLU A 122 -33.58 0.85 6.22
C GLU A 122 -34.27 1.24 7.54
N THR A 123 -34.69 2.49 7.64
CA THR A 123 -35.71 2.86 8.62
C THR A 123 -37.01 3.02 7.87
N GLN A 124 -38.08 2.48 8.45
CA GLN A 124 -39.50 2.60 8.07
C GLN A 124 -40.09 1.45 7.24
N ALA A 125 -39.98 0.23 7.76
CA ALA A 125 -41.08 -0.72 7.64
C ALA A 125 -41.27 -1.46 8.97
N VAL A 126 -42.44 -1.26 9.58
CA VAL A 126 -43.04 -2.16 10.58
C VAL A 126 -42.46 -2.11 12.01
N SER A 127 -42.59 -0.96 12.68
CA SER A 127 -42.86 -0.93 14.14
C SER A 127 -44.35 -1.19 14.40
N ARG A 128 -44.84 -2.35 13.93
CA ARG A 128 -46.21 -2.82 14.16
C ARG A 128 -46.40 -4.32 13.87
N CYS A 129 -45.60 -5.17 14.53
CA CYS A 129 -46.04 -6.52 14.94
C CYS A 129 -46.19 -6.45 16.47
N ASP A 130 -47.21 -5.75 16.94
CA ASP A 130 -48.52 -6.30 17.27
C ASP A 130 -48.44 -7.31 18.42
N LEU A 131 -48.73 -6.76 19.59
CA LEU A 131 -48.80 -7.40 20.89
C LEU A 131 -50.13 -8.16 20.97
N ARG A 132 -50.31 -9.17 20.12
CA ARG A 132 -51.52 -10.00 20.12
C ARG A 132 -51.34 -11.38 19.50
N LEU A 133 -50.41 -12.17 20.03
CA LEU A 133 -50.45 -13.63 19.91
C LEU A 133 -49.81 -14.26 21.16
N GLN A 134 -50.51 -14.14 22.29
CA GLN A 134 -50.52 -15.21 23.27
C GLN A 134 -51.12 -16.43 22.59
N ASN A 135 -50.30 -17.30 22.02
CA ASN A 135 -50.57 -18.74 22.00
C ASN A 135 -49.39 -19.51 21.38
N LYS A 136 -48.79 -20.34 22.23
CA LYS A 136 -48.16 -21.62 21.90
C LYS A 136 -47.00 -21.59 20.87
N ALA A 137 -45.83 -21.51 21.48
CA ALA A 137 -44.86 -22.60 21.48
C ALA A 137 -43.72 -22.58 20.44
N TRP A 138 -42.55 -22.91 20.99
CA TRP A 138 -41.31 -23.37 20.35
C TRP A 138 -40.43 -22.31 19.68
N LEU A 139 -39.57 -21.75 20.55
CA LEU A 139 -38.11 -21.83 20.47
C LEU A 139 -37.45 -21.42 19.13
N GLY A 140 -36.77 -20.28 19.18
CA GLY A 140 -35.82 -19.87 18.16
C GLY A 140 -35.40 -18.43 18.37
N ALA A 141 -34.54 -18.22 19.37
CA ALA A 141 -34.03 -16.92 19.75
C ALA A 141 -33.36 -16.17 18.60
N CYS A 142 -33.56 -14.86 18.63
CA CYS A 142 -32.81 -13.81 17.99
C CYS A 142 -31.30 -14.11 17.87
N VAL A 143 -30.79 -14.01 16.64
CA VAL A 143 -29.40 -13.70 16.28
C VAL A 143 -29.52 -12.51 15.32
N ASN A 144 -28.90 -11.34 15.46
CA ASN A 144 -27.87 -10.81 16.37
C ASN A 144 -28.43 -9.65 17.19
#